data_AF-A0AA90P4L5-F1
#
_entry.id   AF-A0AA90P4L5-F1
#
_cell.length_a   1.000
_cell.length_b   1.000
_cell.length_c   1.000
_cell.angle_alpha   90.00
_cell.angle_beta   90.00
_cell.angle_gamma   90.00
#
_symmetry.space_group_name_H-M   'P 1'
#
loop_
_entity.id
_entity.type
_entity.pdbx_description
1 polymer ?
#
loop_
_entity_poly.entity_id
_entity_poly.type
_entity_poly.pdbx_seq_one_letter_code
_entity_poly.pdbx_strand_id
1 'polypeptide(L)'
;MNEGRDPFVSSLASHLNMRLTRLAEERDIPLERLFDKSIELLLEYMEDNELINDHVKLNNVEAINKNNEIIQQSRQILKKD
;
A
#
# COMPACT_ATOMS: atom_id res chain seq x y z
N MET A 1 -27.62 6.58 15.44
CA MET A 1 -27.72 5.14 15.09
C MET A 1 -26.46 4.51 15.64
N ASN A 2 -26.56 3.56 16.58
CA ASN A 2 -25.42 2.79 17.06
C ASN A 2 -25.12 1.76 15.98
N GLU A 3 -24.14 2.03 15.14
CA GLU A 3 -23.55 1.01 14.29
C GLU A 3 -22.88 0.01 15.21
N GLY A 4 -23.53 -1.14 15.40
CA GLY A 4 -23.03 -2.21 16.25
C GLY A 4 -21.68 -2.65 15.70
N ARG A 5 -20.64 -2.54 16.54
CA ARG A 5 -19.36 -3.22 16.27
C ARG A 5 -19.67 -4.71 16.20
N ASP A 6 -19.55 -5.30 15.01
CA ASP A 6 -19.51 -6.75 14.88
C ASP A 6 -18.36 -7.27 15.76
N PRO A 7 -18.58 -8.30 16.60
CA PRO A 7 -17.54 -8.83 17.44
C PRO A 7 -16.49 -9.50 16.53
N PHE A 8 -15.45 -8.75 16.19
CA PHE A 8 -14.33 -9.25 15.40
C PHE A 8 -13.50 -10.19 16.28
N VAL A 9 -13.89 -11.45 16.33
CA VAL A 9 -13.14 -12.52 17.01
C VAL A 9 -12.03 -13.01 16.08
N SER A 10 -11.04 -12.17 15.83
CA SER A 10 -9.70 -12.63 15.46
C SER A 10 -8.79 -12.23 16.60
N SER A 11 -8.25 -13.22 17.33
CA SER A 11 -7.30 -12.91 18.38
C SER A 11 -6.03 -12.35 17.75
N LEU A 12 -5.75 -11.08 18.02
CA LEU A 12 -4.47 -10.49 17.67
C LEU A 12 -3.37 -11.33 18.32
N ALA A 13 -2.26 -11.56 17.59
CA ALA A 13 -1.11 -12.27 18.13
C ALA A 13 -0.71 -11.68 19.50
N SER A 14 -0.50 -12.54 20.50
CA SER A 14 -0.30 -12.13 21.90
C SER A 14 0.75 -11.03 22.07
N HIS A 15 1.86 -11.11 21.33
CA HIS A 15 2.92 -10.09 21.37
C HIS A 15 2.48 -8.72 20.83
N LEU A 16 1.62 -8.67 19.81
CA LEU A 16 1.09 -7.42 19.27
C LEU A 16 0.03 -6.83 20.21
N ASN A 17 -0.84 -7.67 20.78
CA ASN A 17 -1.83 -7.24 21.76
C ASN A 17 -1.14 -6.60 22.97
N MET A 18 -0.11 -7.25 23.51
CA MET A 18 0.66 -6.71 24.63
C MET A 18 1.32 -5.36 24.30
N ARG A 19 1.85 -5.19 23.09
CA ARG A 19 2.44 -3.91 22.66
C ARG A 19 1.40 -2.80 22.52
N LEU A 20 0.23 -3.10 21.95
CA LEU A 20 -0.87 -2.13 21.83
C LEU A 20 -1.44 -1.76 23.20
N THR A 21 -1.62 -2.74 24.10
CA THR A 21 -2.08 -2.49 25.47
C THR A 21 -1.13 -1.55 26.21
N ARG A 22 0.19 -1.82 26.17
CA ARG A 22 1.18 -0.93 26.80
C ARG A 22 1.14 0.49 26.23
N LEU A 23 1.01 0.62 24.91
CA LEU A 23 0.92 1.92 24.27
C LEU A 23 -0.38 2.66 24.65
N ALA A 24 -1.49 1.93 24.82
CA ALA A 24 -2.76 2.49 25.28
C ALA A 24 -2.62 3.06 26.70
N GLU A 25 -2.00 2.29 27.59
CA GLU A 25 -1.70 2.69 28.98
C GLU A 25 -0.76 3.90 29.03
N GLU A 26 0.34 3.90 28.26
CA GLU A 26 1.31 5.01 28.21
C GLU A 26 0.68 6.33 27.71
N ARG A 27 -0.36 6.24 26.89
CA ARG A 27 -1.01 7.40 26.27
C ARG A 27 -2.34 7.78 26.90
N ASP A 28 -2.78 7.03 27.92
CA ASP A 28 -4.08 7.19 28.59
C ASP A 28 -5.26 7.24 27.58
N ILE A 29 -5.29 6.28 26.66
CA ILE A 29 -6.35 6.15 25.65
C ILE A 29 -6.93 4.74 25.62
N PRO A 30 -8.20 4.57 25.18
CA PRO A 30 -8.79 3.25 25.02
C PRO A 30 -8.03 2.41 23.98
N LEU A 31 -7.81 1.13 24.30
CA LEU A 31 -7.14 0.18 23.42
C LEU A 31 -7.85 0.04 22.08
N GLU A 32 -9.18 0.08 22.07
CA GLU A 32 -10.01 0.04 20.86
C GLU A 32 -9.68 1.18 19.91
N ARG A 33 -9.36 2.37 20.43
CA ARG A 33 -8.98 3.52 19.60
C ARG A 33 -7.65 3.30 18.89
N LEU A 34 -6.70 2.62 19.54
CA LEU A 34 -5.44 2.23 18.89
C LEU A 34 -5.64 1.12 17.86
N PHE A 35 -6.55 0.17 18.11
CA PHE A 35 -6.93 -0.82 17.12
C PHE A 35 -7.49 -0.17 15.86
N ASP A 36 -8.52 0.68 16.01
CA ASP A 36 -9.13 1.39 14.90
C ASP A 36 -8.08 2.20 14.11
N LYS A 37 -7.22 2.94 14.82
CA LYS A 37 -6.17 3.75 14.15
C LYS A 37 -5.08 2.91 13.48
N SER A 38 -4.75 1.75 14.05
CA SER A 38 -3.75 0.85 13.46
C SER A 38 -4.23 0.25 12.13
N ILE A 39 -5.53 -0.03 12.00
CA ILE A 39 -6.13 -0.52 10.77
C ILE A 39 -6.17 0.60 9.72
N GLU A 40 -6.59 1.81 10.11
CA GLU A 40 -6.61 2.99 9.23
C GLU A 40 -5.22 3.25 8.61
N LEU A 41 -4.17 3.28 9.44
CA LEU A 41 -2.80 3.48 8.97
C LEU A 41 -2.30 2.36 8.04
N LEU A 42 -2.75 1.12 8.28
CA LEU A 42 -2.39 -0.01 7.41
C LEU A 42 -3.07 0.11 6.04
N LEU A 43 -4.35 0.52 6.02
CA LEU A 43 -5.09 0.74 4.78
C LEU A 43 -4.48 1.88 3.98
N GLU A 44 -4.22 3.03 4.61
CA GLU A 44 -3.52 4.17 3.97
C GLU A 44 -2.19 3.72 3.34
N TYR A 45 -1.39 2.96 4.09
CA TYR A 45 -0.13 2.42 3.58
C TYR A 45 -0.33 1.49 2.38
N MET A 46 -1.33 0.61 2.41
CA MET A 46 -1.60 -0.32 1.31
C MET A 46 -2.09 0.43 0.06
N GLU A 47 -2.98 1.41 0.21
CA GLU A 47 -3.45 2.26 -0.88
C GLU A 47 -2.30 3.06 -1.51
N ASP A 48 -1.45 3.67 -0.70
CA ASP A 48 -0.29 4.43 -1.19
C ASP A 48 0.73 3.53 -1.90
N ASN A 49 0.93 2.30 -1.44
CA ASN A 49 1.86 1.35 -2.09
C ASN A 49 1.30 0.76 -3.38
N GLU A 50 -0.01 0.54 -3.48
CA GLU A 50 -0.65 0.21 -4.75
C GLU A 50 -0.44 1.33 -5.78
N LEU A 51 -0.61 2.59 -5.37
CA LEU A 51 -0.35 3.76 -6.23
C LEU A 51 1.12 3.85 -6.69
N ILE A 52 2.09 3.58 -5.81
CA ILE A 52 3.52 3.57 -6.18
C ILE A 52 3.82 2.43 -7.16
N ASN A 53 3.33 1.23 -6.90
CA ASN A 53 3.56 0.07 -7.76
C ASN A 53 2.97 0.30 -9.16
N ASP A 54 1.76 0.86 -9.23
CA ASP A 54 1.11 1.15 -10.50
C ASP A 54 1.77 2.31 -11.25
N HIS A 55 2.28 3.33 -10.55
CA HIS A 55 3.09 4.38 -11.14
C HIS A 55 4.40 3.84 -11.75
N VAL A 56 5.12 2.96 -11.03
CA VAL A 56 6.35 2.33 -11.53
C VAL A 56 6.06 1.44 -12.74
N LYS A 57 4.99 0.63 -12.70
CA LYS A 57 4.56 -0.17 -13.84
C LYS A 57 4.25 0.70 -15.07
N LEU A 58 3.52 1.79 -14.88
CA LEU A 58 3.15 2.71 -15.97
C LEU A 58 4.40 3.31 -16.63
N ASN A 59 5.32 3.86 -15.83
CA ASN A 59 6.57 4.45 -16.33
C ASN A 59 7.43 3.42 -17.09
N ASN A 60 7.47 2.17 -16.61
CA ASN A 60 8.18 1.10 -17.29
C ASN A 60 7.56 0.75 -18.64
N VAL A 61 6.22 0.69 -18.71
CA VAL A 61 5.50 0.46 -19.99
C VAL A 61 5.79 1.60 -20.98
N GLU A 62 5.76 2.85 -20.55
CA GLU A 62 6.10 3.99 -21.40
C GLU A 62 7.55 3.94 -21.90
N ALA A 63 8.50 3.63 -21.03
CA ALA A 63 9.91 3.49 -21.39
C ALA A 63 10.14 2.36 -22.41
N ILE A 64 9.49 1.21 -22.21
CA ILE A 64 9.55 0.07 -23.15
C ILE A 64 8.98 0.48 -24.52
N ASN A 65 7.83 1.16 -24.55
CA ASN A 65 7.21 1.61 -25.79
C ASN A 65 8.13 2.57 -26.56
N LYS A 66 8.71 3.55 -25.85
CA LYS A 66 9.63 4.52 -26.45
C LYS A 66 10.91 3.86 -26.98
N ASN A 67 11.46 2.89 -26.25
CA ASN A 67 12.60 2.11 -26.72
C ASN A 67 12.27 1.32 -27.99
N ASN A 68 11.09 0.70 -28.05
CA ASN A 68 10.64 -0.01 -29.25
C ASN A 68 10.49 0.91 -30.46
N GLU A 69 9.96 2.12 -30.28
CA GLU A 69 9.87 3.14 -31.34
C GLU A 69 11.25 3.53 -31.87
N ILE A 70 12.20 3.82 -30.98
CA ILE A 70 13.58 4.19 -31.36
C ILE A 70 14.26 3.05 -32.14
N ILE A 71 14.07 1.80 -31.69
CA ILE A 71 14.60 0.62 -32.38
C ILE A 71 13.98 0.49 -33.77
N GLN A 72 12.67 0.69 -33.90
CA GLN A 72 11.99 0.63 -35.20
C GLN A 72 12.49 1.72 -36.16
N GLN A 73 12.61 2.96 -35.69
CA GLN A 73 13.15 4.07 -36.47
C GLN A 73 14.59 3.77 -36.92
N SER A 74 15.44 3.28 -36.01
CA SER A 74 16.82 2.91 -36.31
C SER A 74 16.90 1.81 -37.39
N ARG A 75 16.02 0.80 -37.31
CA ARG A 75 15.93 -0.26 -38.33
C ARG A 75 15.46 0.25 -39.69
N GLN A 76 14.59 1.27 -39.74
CA GLN A 76 14.15 1.87 -41.00
C GLN A 76 15.27 2.68 -41.67
N ILE A 77 16.08 3.39 -40.87
CA ILE A 77 17.24 4.14 -41.37
C ILE A 77 18.26 3.16 -41.99
N LEU A 78 18.61 2.09 -41.28
CA LEU A 78 19.55 1.06 -41.75
C LEU A 78 19.09 0.27 -42.98
N LYS A 79 17.80 0.30 -43.33
CA LYS A 79 17.24 -0.35 -44.53
C LYS A 79 17.21 0.56 -45.76
N LYS A 80 17.46 1.87 -45.58
CA LYS A 80 17.49 2.87 -46.65
C LYS A 80 18.87 3.04 -47.28
N ASP A 81 19.91 2.49 -46.64
CA ASP A 81 21.26 2.29 -47.18
C ASP A 81 21.38 0.91 -47.84
#